data_AF-A0A433RIQ4-F1
#
_entry.id   AF-A0A433RIQ4-F1
#
_cell.length_a   1.000
_cell.length_b   1.000
_cell.length_c   1.000
_cell.angle_alpha   90.00
_cell.angle_beta   90.00
_cell.angle_gamma   90.00
#
_symmetry.space_group_name_H-M   'P 1'
#
loop_
_entity.id
_entity.type
_entity.pdbx_description
1 polymer ?
#
loop_
_entity_poly.entity_id
_entity_poly.type
_entity_poly.pdbx_seq_one_letter_code
_entity_poly.pdbx_strand_id
1 'polypeptide(L)' 'MSKSLVKASVVCEKFSISKRTLCRWKNEGLPSVKLSYNMVRYYLDEVTEWVQKNKEQTGVNVD' A
#
# COMPACT_ATOMS: atom_id res chain seq x y z
N MET A 1 -7.96 16.46 -9.18
CA MET A 1 -6.95 15.40 -9.40
C MET A 1 -7.65 14.05 -9.39
N SER A 2 -7.53 13.27 -10.47
CA SER A 2 -8.22 11.98 -10.62
C SER A 2 -7.52 10.93 -9.77
N LYS A 3 -8.08 10.62 -8.58
CA LYS A 3 -7.58 9.54 -7.73
C LYS A 3 -7.80 8.20 -8.44
N SER A 4 -6.74 7.64 -9.03
CA SER A 4 -6.84 6.41 -9.82
C SER A 4 -6.61 5.18 -8.93
N LEU A 5 -7.58 4.27 -8.95
CA LEU A 5 -7.52 3.00 -8.24
C LEU A 5 -6.63 1.99 -8.97
N VAL A 6 -5.53 1.59 -8.34
CA VAL A 6 -4.57 0.64 -8.89
C VAL A 6 -4.75 -0.78 -8.33
N LYS A 7 -4.22 -1.77 -9.05
CA LYS A 7 -4.18 -3.17 -8.61
C LYS A 7 -3.03 -3.39 -7.63
N ALA A 8 -3.09 -4.50 -6.89
CA ALA A 8 -2.02 -4.95 -6.00
C ALA A 8 -0.65 -5.04 -6.70
N SER A 9 -0.60 -5.47 -7.98
CA SER A 9 0.66 -5.57 -8.73
C SER A 9 1.37 -4.22 -8.85
N VAL A 10 0.63 -3.16 -9.18
CA VAL A 10 1.16 -1.80 -9.30
C VAL A 10 1.70 -1.30 -7.97
N VAL A 11 1.03 -1.62 -6.86
CA VAL A 11 1.53 -1.29 -5.51
C VAL A 11 2.84 -2.04 -5.24
N CYS A 12 2.88 -3.36 -5.52
CA CYS A 12 4.10 -4.15 -5.33
C CYS A 12 5.27 -3.61 -6.15
N GLU A 13 5.06 -3.26 -7.42
CA GLU A 13 6.06 -2.68 -8.31
C GLU A 13 6.53 -1.31 -7.78
N LYS A 14 5.58 -0.42 -7.44
CA LYS A 14 5.87 0.95 -6.99
C LYS A 14 6.74 0.98 -5.73
N PHE A 15 6.48 0.09 -4.78
CA PHE A 15 7.20 0.01 -3.51
C PHE A 15 8.30 -1.06 -3.49
N SER A 16 8.52 -1.76 -4.62
CA SER A 16 9.48 -2.87 -4.73
C SER A 16 9.30 -3.92 -3.62
N ILE A 17 8.05 -4.31 -3.36
CA ILE A 17 7.70 -5.29 -2.32
C ILE A 17 7.09 -6.56 -2.91
N SER A 18 7.18 -7.64 -2.14
CA SER A 18 6.48 -8.89 -2.45
C SER A 18 4.98 -8.78 -2.16
N LYS A 19 4.18 -9.66 -2.80
CA LYS A 19 2.75 -9.81 -2.49
C LYS A 19 2.51 -10.22 -1.03
N ARG A 20 3.45 -10.97 -0.43
CA ARG A 20 3.40 -11.35 0.99
C ARG A 20 3.51 -10.12 1.90
N THR A 21 4.43 -9.21 1.58
CA THR A 21 4.57 -7.93 2.27
C THR A 21 3.30 -7.10 2.15
N LEU A 22 2.72 -7.02 0.94
CA LEU A 22 1.45 -6.31 0.75
C LEU A 22 0.30 -6.93 1.58
N CYS A 23 0.20 -8.26 1.65
CA CYS A 23 -0.77 -8.92 2.52
C CYS A 23 -0.53 -8.61 4.01
N ARG A 24 0.72 -8.55 4.44
CA ARG A 24 1.07 -8.13 5.80
C ARG A 24 0.63 -6.69 6.07
N TRP A 25 0.91 -5.76 5.16
CA TRP A 25 0.45 -4.36 5.26
C TRP A 25 -1.07 -4.27 5.37
N LYS A 26 -1.81 -5.08 4.60
CA LYS A 26 -3.28 -5.15 4.74
C LYS A 26 -3.72 -5.55 6.15
N ASN A 27 -3.04 -6.52 6.75
CA ASN A 27 -3.33 -6.95 8.13
C ASN A 27 -2.93 -5.89 9.16
N GLU A 28 -1.93 -5.05 8.84
CA GLU A 28 -1.49 -3.89 9.63
C GLU A 28 -2.37 -2.64 9.41
N GLY A 29 -3.41 -2.72 8.58
CA GLY A 29 -4.37 -1.62 8.37
C GLY A 29 -4.12 -0.75 7.13
N LEU A 30 -3.40 -1.25 6.13
CA LEU A 30 -3.22 -0.54 4.86
C LEU A 30 -4.58 -0.15 4.22
N PRO A 31 -4.78 1.12 3.82
CA PRO A 31 -6.00 1.56 3.16
C PRO A 31 -6.20 0.80 1.85
N SER A 32 -7.41 0.23 1.70
CA SER A 32 -7.79 -0.51 0.50
C SER A 32 -9.28 -0.37 0.22
N VAL A 33 -9.62 -0.36 -1.07
CA VAL A 33 -10.99 -0.22 -1.55
C VAL A 33 -11.48 -1.55 -2.07
N LYS A 34 -12.48 -2.12 -1.40
CA LYS A 34 -13.17 -3.33 -1.86
C LYS A 34 -14.30 -2.95 -2.82
N LEU A 35 -14.11 -3.22 -4.11
CA LEU A 35 -15.11 -2.97 -5.15
C LEU A 35 -16.13 -4.11 -5.26
N SER A 36 -15.71 -5.35 -4.95
CA SER A 36 -16.55 -6.55 -4.97
C SER A 36 -15.95 -7.62 -4.06
N TYR A 37 -16.64 -8.75 -3.90
CA TYR A 37 -16.21 -9.86 -3.02
C TYR A 37 -14.72 -10.22 -3.19
N ASN A 38 -14.24 -10.35 -4.43
CA ASN A 38 -12.85 -10.71 -4.76
C ASN A 38 -12.03 -9.58 -5.42
N MET A 39 -12.53 -8.34 -5.42
CA MET A 39 -11.83 -7.23 -6.09
C MET A 39 -11.45 -6.14 -5.09
N VAL A 40 -10.14 -6.04 -4.85
CA VAL A 40 -9.54 -5.00 -4.00
C VAL A 40 -8.64 -4.11 -4.85
N ARG A 41 -8.74 -2.80 -4.65
CA ARG A 41 -7.95 -1.76 -5.29
C ARG A 41 -7.36 -0.82 -4.25
N TYR A 42 -6.42 0.01 -4.67
CA TYR A 42 -5.67 0.92 -3.81
C TYR A 42 -5.62 2.31 -4.43
N TYR A 43 -5.77 3.34 -3.62
CA TYR A 43 -5.33 4.67 -4.01
C TYR A 43 -3.83 4.78 -3.73
N LEU A 44 -3.03 5.05 -4.76
CA LEU A 44 -1.57 5.13 -4.60
C LEU A 44 -1.16 6.19 -3.58
N ASP A 45 -1.86 7.33 -3.56
CA ASP A 45 -1.55 8.43 -2.64
C ASP A 45 -1.75 7.99 -1.18
N GLU A 46 -2.89 7.35 -0.87
CA GLU A 46 -3.18 6.85 0.49
C GLU A 46 -2.21 5.75 0.94
N VAL A 47 -1.82 4.86 0.02
CA VAL A 47 -0.80 3.84 0.32
C VAL A 47 0.55 4.50 0.58
N THR A 48 0.92 5.53 -0.21
CA THR A 48 2.19 6.26 -0.03
C THR A 48 2.24 6.95 1.33
N GLU A 49 1.18 7.67 1.70
CA GLU A 49 1.05 8.32 3.00
C GLU A 49 1.12 7.30 4.15
N TRP A 50 0.44 6.16 4.02
CA TRP A 50 0.48 5.10 5.02
C TRP A 50 1.90 4.53 5.18
N VAL A 51 2.60 4.27 4.07
CA VAL A 51 3.99 3.78 4.11
C VAL A 51 4.92 4.80 4.75
N GLN A 52 4.77 6.08 4.42
CA GLN A 52 5.57 7.16 5.02
C GLN A 52 5.39 7.23 6.54
N LYS A 53 4.14 7.25 7.02
CA LYS A 53 3.82 7.25 8.45
C LYS A 53 4.41 6.04 9.20
N ASN A 54 4.37 4.86 8.60
CA ASN A 54 4.91 3.64 9.22
C ASN A 54 6.44 3.57 9.15
N LYS A 55 7.08 4.19 8.15
CA LYS A 55 8.54 4.35 8.11
C LYS A 55 9.05 5.25 9.23
N GLU A 56 8.31 6.30 9.58
CA GLU A 56 8.67 7.19 10.69
C GLU A 56 8.57 6.48 12.06
N GLN A 57 7.69 5.49 12.20
CA GLN A 57 7.58 4.67 13.41
C GLN A 57 8.61 3.53 13.49
N THR A 58 9.18 3.11 12.37
CA THR A 58 10.26 2.12 12.29
C THR A 58 11.55 2.82 11.93
N GLY A 59 12.14 3.55 12.88
CA GLY A 59 13.40 4.27 12.70
C GLY A 59 14.51 3.39 12.12
N VAL A 60 14.62 3.40 10.80
CA VAL A 60 15.80 2.93 10.07
C VAL A 60 16.38 4.18 9.43
N ASN A 61 17.44 4.66 10.07
CA ASN A 61 18.43 5.55 9.48
C ASN A 61 18.86 4.91 8.15
N VAL A 62 18.48 5.52 7.04
CA VAL A 62 19.14 5.24 5.76
C VAL A 62 20.20 6.32 5.63
N ASP A 63 21.42 5.93 5.99
CA ASP A 63 22.67 6.61 5.63
C ASP A 63 22.77 6.87 4.11
#